data_AF-A0A3N5QPY1-F1
#
_entry.id   AF-A0A3N5QPY1-F1
#
_cell.length_a   1.000
_cell.length_b   1.000
_cell.length_c   1.000
_cell.angle_alpha   90.00
_cell.angle_beta   90.00
_cell.angle_gamma   90.00
#
_symmetry.space_group_name_H-M   'P 1'
#
loop_
_entity.id
_entity.type
_entity.pdbx_description
1 polymer ?
#
loop_
_entity_poly.entity_id
_entity_poly.type
_entity_poly.pdbx_seq_one_letter_code
_entity_poly.pdbx_strand_id
1 'polypeptide(L)'
;GFDGIDLDWEFPANLTEGKNLTILVKELHLRFKLENPEWLISMAINPGHWYGQHFEYLELANYLDWFAMMGYDFHGSWTAHAGHNAPLFQPSNCFDGSSDTGIKYLTITRQIPKNKILLGVPFYGKEFTASGLYQLQSGVIDLSYTTIEPRISNLGWQYYWDDFSKVPYLLNTTNTKFVTYDDTVSMRIKCEYAIDNQLKGMMIWALGHDVIGNIQPLLETIGREMGLVTSVEILSQQIAEDYYLYDNYPNPFNPSTKIKFLIPESSFVNLKVFDILGNQITTLVNELKSKGSYEVYFDGFGLSSGLYTYVLSSGSFIKSKKMLLIK
;
A
#
# COMPACT_ATOMS: atom_id res chain seq x y z
N GLY A 1 -29.92 6.03 5.92
CA GLY A 1 -29.45 7.33 5.39
C GLY A 1 -27.95 7.29 5.30
N PHE A 2 -27.33 8.28 4.67
CA PHE A 2 -25.87 8.44 4.65
C PHE A 2 -25.39 9.17 5.91
N ASP A 3 -24.12 8.99 6.27
CA ASP A 3 -23.46 9.64 7.42
C ASP A 3 -22.76 10.96 7.06
N GLY A 4 -22.84 11.39 5.80
CA GLY A 4 -22.16 12.59 5.33
C GLY A 4 -22.18 12.70 3.81
N ILE A 5 -21.28 13.54 3.29
CA ILE A 5 -21.05 13.77 1.86
C ILE A 5 -19.55 13.79 1.56
N ASP A 6 -19.16 13.17 0.45
CA ASP A 6 -17.84 13.34 -0.16
C ASP A 6 -18.00 14.15 -1.44
N LEU A 7 -17.15 15.16 -1.62
CA LEU A 7 -17.16 16.04 -2.78
C LEU A 7 -16.02 15.67 -3.72
N ASP A 8 -16.35 15.45 -4.99
CA ASP A 8 -15.37 15.11 -6.01
C ASP A 8 -15.50 16.05 -7.21
N TRP A 9 -14.88 17.23 -7.09
CA TRP A 9 -14.83 18.22 -8.17
C TRP A 9 -13.47 18.14 -8.85
N GLU A 10 -13.44 17.54 -10.05
CA GLU A 10 -12.24 17.35 -10.86
C GLU A 10 -12.20 18.26 -12.10
N PHE A 11 -11.52 19.41 -12.12
CA PHE A 11 -11.01 20.20 -10.99
C PHE A 11 -11.48 21.66 -11.20
N PRO A 12 -11.50 22.51 -10.15
CA PRO A 12 -11.77 23.93 -10.32
C PRO A 12 -10.84 24.53 -11.38
N ALA A 13 -11.40 25.04 -12.47
CA ALA A 13 -10.64 25.45 -13.66
C ALA A 13 -9.98 26.83 -13.51
N ASN A 14 -10.34 27.58 -12.47
CA ASN A 14 -9.87 28.93 -12.20
C ASN A 14 -10.13 29.33 -10.74
N LEU A 15 -9.60 30.48 -10.32
CA LEU A 15 -9.75 31.00 -8.96
C LEU A 15 -11.21 31.30 -8.57
N THR A 16 -12.09 31.59 -9.53
CA THR A 16 -13.52 31.84 -9.25
C THR A 16 -14.21 30.54 -8.87
N GLU A 17 -13.99 29.47 -9.63
CA GLU A 17 -14.51 28.14 -9.29
C GLU A 17 -13.94 27.63 -7.96
N GLY A 18 -12.65 27.86 -7.70
CA GLY A 18 -12.03 27.55 -6.41
C GLY A 18 -12.75 28.20 -5.23
N LYS A 19 -13.05 29.50 -5.34
CA LYS A 19 -13.83 30.23 -4.32
C LYS A 19 -15.27 29.74 -4.19
N ASN A 20 -15.91 29.41 -5.31
CA ASN A 20 -17.28 28.88 -5.31
C ASN A 20 -17.34 27.53 -4.60
N LEU A 21 -16.34 26.66 -4.81
CA LEU A 21 -16.20 25.40 -4.07
C LEU A 21 -16.04 25.65 -2.57
N THR A 22 -15.19 26.61 -2.16
CA THR A 22 -15.04 26.97 -0.75
C THR A 22 -16.35 27.44 -0.11
N ILE A 23 -17.11 28.28 -0.82
CA ILE A 23 -18.43 28.75 -0.36
C ILE A 23 -19.38 27.55 -0.20
N LEU A 24 -19.45 26.64 -1.18
CA LEU A 24 -20.28 25.45 -1.11
C LEU A 24 -19.95 24.60 0.12
N VAL A 25 -18.66 24.30 0.35
CA VAL A 25 -18.21 23.48 1.49
C VAL A 25 -18.55 24.16 2.82
N LYS A 26 -18.33 25.47 2.91
CA LYS A 26 -18.66 26.24 4.11
C LYS A 26 -20.15 26.21 4.43
N GLU A 27 -21.01 26.46 3.44
CA GLU A 27 -22.47 26.45 3.64
C GLU A 27 -22.98 25.05 4.02
N LEU A 28 -22.46 24.00 3.38
CA LEU A 28 -22.75 22.62 3.76
C LEU A 28 -22.34 22.33 5.22
N HIS A 29 -21.13 22.73 5.61
CA HIS A 29 -20.64 22.56 6.98
C HIS A 29 -21.54 23.25 7.99
N LEU A 30 -21.87 24.53 7.77
CA LEU A 30 -22.74 25.29 8.68
C LEU A 30 -24.13 24.65 8.78
N ARG A 31 -24.69 24.20 7.66
CA ARG A 31 -25.99 23.52 7.65
C ARG A 31 -25.93 22.18 8.39
N PHE A 32 -24.89 21.38 8.17
CA PHE A 32 -24.71 20.08 8.80
C PHE A 32 -24.58 20.24 10.32
N LYS A 33 -23.74 21.16 10.80
CA LYS A 33 -23.58 21.39 12.25
C LYS A 33 -24.86 21.83 12.95
N LEU A 34 -25.82 22.43 12.24
CA LEU A 34 -27.14 22.77 12.79
C LEU A 34 -28.11 21.57 12.83
N GLU A 35 -28.06 20.68 11.85
CA GLU A 35 -29.00 19.55 11.73
C GLU A 35 -28.52 18.30 12.44
N ASN A 36 -27.27 17.92 12.18
CA ASN A 36 -26.61 16.79 12.79
C ASN A 36 -25.09 17.03 12.81
N PRO A 37 -24.51 17.37 13.98
CA PRO A 37 -23.10 17.69 14.08
C PRO A 37 -22.17 16.50 13.76
N GLU A 38 -22.69 15.27 13.77
CA GLU A 38 -21.94 14.05 13.44
C GLU A 38 -21.81 13.82 11.92
N TRP A 39 -22.56 14.54 11.08
CA TRP A 39 -22.41 14.37 9.63
C TRP A 39 -21.06 14.87 9.13
N LEU A 40 -20.45 14.03 8.29
CA LEU A 40 -19.10 14.22 7.79
C LEU A 40 -19.10 14.92 6.43
N ILE A 41 -18.05 15.71 6.19
CA ILE A 41 -17.77 16.31 4.88
C ILE A 41 -16.33 16.02 4.51
N SER A 42 -16.14 15.31 3.41
CA SER A 42 -14.82 15.03 2.84
C SER A 42 -14.73 15.47 1.39
N MET A 43 -13.51 15.44 0.85
CA MET A 43 -13.27 15.83 -0.54
C MET A 43 -12.11 15.05 -1.17
N ALA A 44 -12.32 14.52 -2.38
CA ALA A 44 -11.27 13.96 -3.22
C ALA A 44 -10.44 15.09 -3.87
N ILE A 45 -9.12 14.95 -3.90
CA ILE A 45 -8.20 15.99 -4.41
C ILE A 45 -7.02 15.42 -5.21
N ASN A 46 -6.56 16.19 -6.20
CA ASN A 46 -5.38 15.86 -6.98
C ASN A 46 -4.06 16.08 -6.19
N PRO A 47 -3.04 15.23 -6.37
CA PRO A 47 -1.73 15.39 -5.74
C PRO A 47 -0.84 16.49 -6.37
N GLY A 48 -1.21 17.08 -7.51
CA GLY A 48 -0.34 17.96 -8.31
C GLY A 48 -0.72 19.44 -8.28
N HIS A 49 0.28 20.29 -8.55
CA HIS A 49 0.08 21.74 -8.66
C HIS A 49 -0.90 22.14 -9.77
N TRP A 50 -0.80 21.52 -10.95
CA TRP A 50 -1.58 21.91 -12.12
C TRP A 50 -3.09 21.94 -11.86
N TYR A 51 -3.62 20.87 -11.26
CA TYR A 51 -5.03 20.77 -10.89
C TYR A 51 -5.31 21.34 -9.50
N GLY A 52 -4.34 21.31 -8.59
CA GLY A 52 -4.52 21.79 -7.22
C GLY A 52 -4.37 23.31 -7.05
N GLN A 53 -3.89 24.05 -8.04
CA GLN A 53 -3.52 25.46 -7.86
C GLN A 53 -4.71 26.36 -7.48
N HIS A 54 -5.92 26.03 -7.92
CA HIS A 54 -7.11 26.86 -7.74
C HIS A 54 -7.90 26.61 -6.45
N PHE A 55 -7.62 25.53 -5.71
CA PHE A 55 -8.29 25.25 -4.44
C PHE A 55 -7.83 26.20 -3.33
N GLU A 56 -8.72 26.57 -2.40
CA GLU A 56 -8.36 27.30 -1.17
C GLU A 56 -8.13 26.32 0.00
N TYR A 57 -7.18 25.39 -0.15
CA TYR A 57 -6.99 24.27 0.80
C TYR A 57 -6.92 24.66 2.28
N LEU A 58 -6.26 25.77 2.63
CA LEU A 58 -6.18 26.24 4.02
C LEU A 58 -7.55 26.63 4.58
N GLU A 59 -8.40 27.27 3.77
CA GLU A 59 -9.76 27.63 4.17
C GLU A 59 -10.67 26.40 4.20
N LEU A 60 -10.59 25.56 3.17
CA LEU A 60 -11.33 24.29 3.08
C LEU A 60 -11.03 23.36 4.27
N ALA A 61 -9.78 23.35 4.75
CA ALA A 61 -9.36 22.53 5.89
C ALA A 61 -10.08 22.90 7.20
N ASN A 62 -10.73 24.07 7.30
CA ASN A 62 -11.55 24.43 8.47
C ASN A 62 -12.92 23.73 8.48
N TYR A 63 -13.40 23.28 7.32
CA TYR A 63 -14.77 22.80 7.15
C TYR A 63 -14.85 21.30 6.81
N LEU A 64 -13.76 20.74 6.27
CA LEU A 64 -13.66 19.33 5.91
C LEU A 64 -13.10 18.48 7.06
N ASP A 65 -13.63 17.27 7.23
CA ASP A 65 -13.13 16.26 8.15
C ASP A 65 -11.82 15.63 7.64
N TRP A 66 -11.70 15.48 6.32
CA TRP A 66 -10.47 15.07 5.64
C TRP A 66 -10.49 15.37 4.13
N PHE A 67 -9.30 15.31 3.55
CA PHE A 67 -9.03 15.29 2.12
C PHE A 67 -8.58 13.89 1.71
N ALA A 68 -9.16 13.33 0.67
CA ALA A 68 -8.70 12.08 0.06
C ALA A 68 -7.82 12.38 -1.16
N MET A 69 -6.50 12.29 -0.99
CA MET A 69 -5.58 12.52 -2.10
C MET A 69 -5.64 11.35 -3.09
N MET A 70 -5.97 11.61 -4.35
CA MET A 70 -5.96 10.61 -5.43
C MET A 70 -4.53 10.26 -5.83
N GLY A 71 -3.88 9.40 -5.05
CA GLY A 71 -2.49 8.99 -5.22
C GLY A 71 -2.26 7.96 -6.33
N TYR A 72 -2.95 8.11 -7.45
CA TYR A 72 -2.96 7.23 -8.62
C TYR A 72 -3.19 8.04 -9.90
N ASP A 73 -3.22 7.38 -11.06
CA ASP A 73 -3.30 8.01 -12.39
C ASP A 73 -2.16 9.02 -12.66
N PHE A 74 -0.94 8.72 -12.21
CA PHE A 74 0.23 9.52 -12.56
C PHE A 74 0.63 9.36 -14.03
N HIS A 75 0.39 8.18 -14.61
CA HIS A 75 0.60 7.90 -16.04
C HIS A 75 -0.66 7.33 -16.67
N GLY A 76 -0.88 7.62 -17.96
CA GLY A 76 -2.10 7.22 -18.66
C GLY A 76 -2.05 7.54 -20.15
N SER A 77 -3.21 7.63 -20.80
CA SER A 77 -3.30 7.96 -22.23
C SER A 77 -2.76 9.36 -22.57
N TRP A 78 -2.68 10.25 -21.57
CA TRP A 78 -2.14 11.60 -21.68
C TRP A 78 -0.60 11.67 -21.60
N THR A 79 0.09 10.59 -21.21
CA THR A 79 1.57 10.58 -21.16
C THR A 79 2.16 10.04 -22.46
N ALA A 80 3.29 10.60 -22.90
CA ALA A 80 3.96 10.16 -24.14
C ALA A 80 4.61 8.76 -24.01
N HIS A 81 4.85 8.31 -22.79
CA HIS A 81 5.45 7.04 -22.45
C HIS A 81 4.61 6.27 -21.43
N ALA A 82 4.86 4.98 -21.34
CA ALA A 82 4.40 4.15 -20.23
C ALA A 82 5.11 4.56 -18.94
N GLY A 83 4.41 4.41 -17.82
CA GLY A 83 4.95 4.71 -16.50
C GLY A 83 4.07 4.12 -15.41
N HIS A 84 4.46 4.30 -14.16
CA HIS A 84 3.73 3.74 -13.04
C HIS A 84 2.38 4.44 -12.81
N ASN A 85 1.32 3.68 -12.54
CA ASN A 85 0.00 4.22 -12.22
C ASN A 85 0.02 5.00 -10.90
N ALA A 86 0.62 4.40 -9.87
CA ALA A 86 0.65 4.95 -8.52
C ALA A 86 2.03 4.73 -7.85
N PRO A 87 3.13 5.27 -8.40
CA PRO A 87 4.44 5.13 -7.77
C PRO A 87 4.44 5.82 -6.39
N LEU A 88 5.01 5.18 -5.37
CA LEU A 88 5.14 5.79 -4.05
C LEU A 88 6.20 6.90 -4.08
N PHE A 89 7.33 6.63 -4.73
CA PHE A 89 8.41 7.60 -4.95
C PHE A 89 8.73 7.72 -6.45
N GLN A 90 9.35 8.82 -6.86
CA GLN A 90 9.82 9.02 -8.23
C GLN A 90 11.34 9.27 -8.28
N PRO A 91 12.05 8.75 -9.30
CA PRO A 91 13.46 9.09 -9.52
C PRO A 91 13.67 10.60 -9.64
N SER A 92 14.85 11.12 -9.25
CA SER A 92 15.13 12.56 -9.29
C SER A 92 15.09 13.18 -10.69
N ASN A 93 15.19 12.35 -11.74
CA ASN A 93 15.09 12.75 -13.14
C ASN A 93 13.71 12.50 -13.77
N CYS A 94 12.73 12.00 -13.01
CA CYS A 94 11.34 11.86 -13.42
C CYS A 94 10.52 12.95 -12.72
N PHE A 95 9.72 13.68 -13.51
CA PHE A 95 8.91 14.80 -13.02
C PHE A 95 7.41 14.54 -13.13
N ASP A 96 7.02 13.30 -13.42
CA ASP A 96 5.63 12.90 -13.69
C ASP A 96 4.78 12.79 -12.42
N GLY A 97 5.42 12.77 -11.25
CA GLY A 97 4.77 12.70 -9.95
C GLY A 97 4.83 11.32 -9.30
N SER A 98 4.57 11.32 -8.01
CA SER A 98 4.38 10.15 -7.15
C SER A 98 3.53 10.50 -5.94
N SER A 99 3.04 9.49 -5.22
CA SER A 99 2.30 9.70 -3.98
C SER A 99 3.08 10.58 -2.98
N ASP A 100 4.39 10.36 -2.83
CA ASP A 100 5.23 11.15 -1.92
C ASP A 100 5.35 12.62 -2.35
N THR A 101 5.53 12.89 -3.65
CA THR A 101 5.54 14.28 -4.15
C THR A 101 4.19 14.96 -3.94
N GLY A 102 3.09 14.21 -4.06
CA GLY A 102 1.74 14.72 -3.80
C GLY A 102 1.53 15.09 -2.35
N ILE A 103 1.92 14.20 -1.44
CA ILE A 103 1.87 14.48 0.01
C ILE A 103 2.74 15.68 0.37
N LYS A 104 3.94 15.80 -0.20
CA LYS A 104 4.80 16.98 0.00
C LYS A 104 4.17 18.25 -0.55
N TYR A 105 3.57 18.23 -1.74
CA TYR A 105 2.84 19.38 -2.28
C TYR A 105 1.71 19.82 -1.34
N LEU A 106 0.87 18.89 -0.91
CA LEU A 106 -0.28 19.19 -0.04
C LEU A 106 0.14 19.69 1.34
N THR A 107 1.19 19.11 1.94
CA THR A 107 1.60 19.42 3.31
C THR A 107 2.59 20.59 3.39
N ILE A 108 3.54 20.71 2.46
CA ILE A 108 4.58 21.76 2.49
C ILE A 108 4.12 22.99 1.71
N THR A 109 3.62 22.82 0.49
CA THR A 109 3.22 23.94 -0.36
C THR A 109 1.83 24.45 -0.01
N ARG A 110 0.87 23.54 0.20
CA ARG A 110 -0.53 23.90 0.49
C ARG A 110 -0.86 23.92 1.97
N GLN A 111 0.07 23.49 2.83
CA GLN A 111 -0.01 23.58 4.29
C GLN A 111 -1.23 22.87 4.90
N ILE A 112 -1.73 21.82 4.24
CA ILE A 112 -2.78 20.96 4.81
C ILE A 112 -2.17 20.14 5.96
N PRO A 113 -2.81 20.11 7.15
CA PRO A 113 -2.38 19.24 8.23
C PRO A 113 -2.36 17.76 7.81
N LYS A 114 -1.25 17.06 8.08
CA LYS A 114 -1.06 15.64 7.71
C LYS A 114 -2.20 14.74 8.20
N ASN A 115 -2.67 14.95 9.42
CA ASN A 115 -3.78 14.23 10.05
C ASN A 115 -5.17 14.54 9.44
N LYS A 116 -5.23 15.36 8.38
CA LYS A 116 -6.42 15.56 7.54
C LYS A 116 -6.30 14.93 6.15
N ILE A 117 -5.20 14.28 5.81
CA ILE A 117 -4.99 13.72 4.47
C ILE A 117 -5.10 12.19 4.53
N LEU A 118 -5.95 11.60 3.69
CA LEU A 118 -5.93 10.18 3.38
C LEU A 118 -5.08 9.96 2.12
N LEU A 119 -4.21 8.96 2.15
CA LEU A 119 -3.48 8.50 0.96
C LEU A 119 -4.38 7.59 0.13
N GLY A 120 -4.80 8.06 -1.04
CA GLY A 120 -5.55 7.27 -2.02
C GLY A 120 -4.66 6.26 -2.72
N VAL A 121 -5.13 5.02 -2.84
CA VAL A 121 -4.45 3.92 -3.52
C VAL A 121 -5.38 3.21 -4.50
N PRO A 122 -4.87 2.75 -5.64
CA PRO A 122 -5.70 2.09 -6.65
C PRO A 122 -5.78 0.58 -6.40
N PHE A 123 -6.97 0.02 -6.57
CA PHE A 123 -7.20 -1.42 -6.74
C PHE A 123 -7.21 -1.79 -8.24
N TYR A 124 -6.54 -0.99 -9.06
CA TYR A 124 -6.43 -1.17 -10.49
C TYR A 124 -5.05 -0.76 -10.97
N GLY A 125 -4.75 -1.15 -12.19
CA GLY A 125 -3.57 -0.79 -12.92
C GLY A 125 -3.91 -0.34 -14.33
N LYS A 126 -2.86 -0.14 -15.13
CA LYS A 126 -2.98 0.22 -16.55
C LYS A 126 -2.10 -0.71 -17.39
N GLU A 127 -2.64 -1.16 -18.51
CA GLU A 127 -1.86 -1.80 -19.57
C GLU A 127 -1.55 -0.80 -20.67
N PHE A 128 -0.27 -0.59 -20.92
CA PHE A 128 0.25 0.18 -22.02
C PHE A 128 0.67 -0.75 -23.16
N THR A 129 0.43 -0.31 -24.39
CA THR A 129 1.13 -0.82 -25.58
C THR A 129 2.49 -0.13 -25.64
N ALA A 130 3.46 -0.71 -24.95
CA ALA A 130 4.82 -0.20 -24.78
C ALA A 130 5.77 -1.39 -24.51
N SER A 131 7.04 -1.21 -24.84
CA SER A 131 8.07 -2.25 -24.65
C SER A 131 8.63 -2.34 -23.23
N GLY A 132 8.30 -1.39 -22.36
CA GLY A 132 8.93 -1.25 -21.06
C GLY A 132 8.42 -0.05 -20.27
N LEU A 133 8.83 0.02 -19.00
CA LEU A 133 8.73 1.22 -18.18
C LEU A 133 9.47 2.38 -18.85
N TYR A 134 8.84 3.56 -18.91
CA TYR A 134 9.36 4.79 -19.55
C TYR A 134 9.63 4.68 -21.06
N GLN A 135 9.11 3.64 -21.73
CA GLN A 135 9.16 3.51 -23.18
C GLN A 135 7.94 4.19 -23.82
N LEU A 136 8.09 4.64 -25.07
CA LEU A 136 6.99 5.23 -25.84
C LEU A 136 5.78 4.30 -25.84
N GLN A 137 4.61 4.90 -25.64
CA GLN A 137 3.33 4.18 -25.63
C GLN A 137 2.48 4.58 -26.83
N SER A 138 1.65 3.65 -27.31
CA SER A 138 0.70 3.89 -28.41
C SER A 138 -0.76 3.53 -28.08
N GLY A 139 -1.03 3.19 -26.83
CA GLY A 139 -2.38 2.87 -26.36
C GLY A 139 -2.36 2.43 -24.91
N VAL A 140 -3.42 2.76 -24.16
CA VAL A 140 -3.55 2.50 -22.73
C VAL A 140 -4.97 2.02 -22.43
N ILE A 141 -5.10 1.00 -21.59
CA ILE A 141 -6.38 0.55 -21.03
C ILE A 141 -6.26 0.37 -19.52
N ASP A 142 -7.35 0.62 -18.79
CA ASP A 142 -7.44 0.33 -17.36
C ASP A 142 -7.76 -1.14 -17.11
N LEU A 143 -7.14 -1.71 -16.09
CA LEU A 143 -7.34 -3.11 -15.68
C LEU A 143 -7.60 -3.16 -14.18
N SER A 144 -8.71 -3.79 -13.76
CA SER A 144 -8.92 -4.11 -12.34
C SER A 144 -7.83 -5.04 -11.82
N TYR A 145 -7.54 -4.99 -10.52
CA TYR A 145 -6.58 -5.93 -9.91
C TYR A 145 -6.99 -7.38 -10.14
N THR A 146 -8.29 -7.69 -10.13
CA THR A 146 -8.84 -9.03 -10.50
C THR A 146 -8.47 -9.50 -11.91
N THR A 147 -8.22 -8.57 -12.85
CA THR A 147 -7.76 -8.90 -14.22
C THR A 147 -6.24 -9.04 -14.29
N ILE A 148 -5.51 -8.38 -13.39
CA ILE A 148 -4.06 -8.36 -13.37
C ILE A 148 -3.50 -9.55 -12.60
N GLU A 149 -4.08 -9.90 -11.45
CA GLU A 149 -3.57 -10.95 -10.56
C GLU A 149 -3.31 -12.29 -11.27
N PRO A 150 -4.19 -12.80 -12.15
CA PRO A 150 -3.94 -14.07 -12.85
C PRO A 150 -2.73 -14.02 -13.79
N ARG A 151 -2.31 -12.82 -14.22
CA ARG A 151 -1.15 -12.62 -15.10
C ARG A 151 0.17 -12.75 -14.34
N ILE A 152 0.19 -12.50 -13.03
CA ILE A 152 1.41 -12.53 -12.21
C ILE A 152 2.05 -13.92 -12.25
N SER A 153 1.25 -14.98 -12.27
CA SER A 153 1.70 -16.38 -12.32
C SER A 153 1.63 -17.00 -13.72
N ASN A 154 1.39 -16.21 -14.76
CA ASN A 154 1.20 -16.69 -16.13
C ASN A 154 2.50 -16.70 -16.92
N LEU A 155 2.81 -17.80 -17.63
CA LEU A 155 4.04 -17.93 -18.44
C LEU A 155 4.19 -16.87 -19.56
N GLY A 156 3.11 -16.17 -19.93
CA GLY A 156 3.12 -15.08 -20.90
C GLY A 156 3.51 -13.70 -20.34
N TRP A 157 3.70 -13.59 -19.02
CA TRP A 157 4.06 -12.36 -18.33
C TRP A 157 5.22 -12.58 -17.37
N GLN A 158 6.06 -11.56 -17.26
CA GLN A 158 7.18 -11.55 -16.33
C GLN A 158 6.98 -10.43 -15.31
N TYR A 159 7.06 -10.79 -14.03
CA TYR A 159 6.97 -9.87 -12.90
C TYR A 159 8.29 -9.13 -12.69
N TYR A 160 8.18 -7.84 -12.40
CA TYR A 160 9.28 -6.98 -12.01
C TYR A 160 8.88 -6.12 -10.81
N TRP A 161 9.84 -5.83 -9.94
CA TRP A 161 9.71 -4.91 -8.82
C TRP A 161 10.56 -3.67 -9.10
N ASP A 162 9.94 -2.50 -9.13
CA ASP A 162 10.69 -1.24 -9.10
C ASP A 162 10.97 -0.86 -7.64
N ASP A 163 12.20 -1.13 -7.19
CA ASP A 163 12.61 -0.83 -5.82
C ASP A 163 12.72 0.66 -5.53
N PHE A 164 12.85 1.51 -6.54
CA PHE A 164 12.81 2.95 -6.32
C PHE A 164 11.36 3.39 -6.05
N SER A 165 10.46 3.05 -6.98
CA SER A 165 9.07 3.50 -6.94
C SER A 165 8.20 2.73 -5.94
N LYS A 166 8.73 1.60 -5.42
CA LYS A 166 8.07 0.66 -4.49
C LYS A 166 6.74 0.11 -5.03
N VAL A 167 6.72 -0.20 -6.32
CA VAL A 167 5.55 -0.77 -7.00
C VAL A 167 5.97 -1.85 -8.02
N PRO A 168 5.13 -2.85 -8.26
CA PRO A 168 5.38 -3.86 -9.27
C PRO A 168 4.99 -3.38 -10.68
N TYR A 169 5.48 -4.10 -11.68
CA TYR A 169 4.94 -4.08 -13.03
C TYR A 169 5.11 -5.44 -13.72
N LEU A 170 4.35 -5.68 -14.79
CA LEU A 170 4.50 -6.85 -15.64
C LEU A 170 4.93 -6.43 -17.05
N LEU A 171 5.76 -7.25 -17.68
CA LEU A 171 5.99 -7.21 -19.12
C LEU A 171 5.55 -8.51 -19.76
N ASN A 172 4.88 -8.45 -20.90
CA ASN A 172 4.59 -9.67 -21.65
C ASN A 172 5.88 -10.23 -22.29
N THR A 173 5.90 -11.52 -22.58
CA THR A 173 7.10 -12.21 -23.11
C THR A 173 7.58 -11.70 -24.46
N THR A 174 6.76 -10.96 -25.21
CA THR A 174 7.14 -10.33 -26.48
C THR A 174 7.61 -8.88 -26.33
N ASN A 175 7.63 -8.33 -25.12
CA ASN A 175 7.97 -6.92 -24.82
C ASN A 175 7.19 -5.92 -25.69
N THR A 176 5.88 -6.11 -25.78
CA THR A 176 4.95 -5.20 -26.48
C THR A 176 3.86 -4.65 -25.58
N LYS A 177 3.70 -5.22 -24.38
CA LYS A 177 2.72 -4.82 -23.37
C LYS A 177 3.39 -4.67 -22.01
N PHE A 178 3.07 -3.56 -21.36
CA PHE A 178 3.53 -3.21 -20.02
C PHE A 178 2.32 -2.99 -19.12
N VAL A 179 2.26 -3.64 -17.96
CA VAL A 179 1.18 -3.47 -16.97
C VAL A 179 1.76 -2.89 -15.69
N THR A 180 1.30 -1.72 -15.28
CA THR A 180 1.61 -1.14 -13.96
C THR A 180 0.42 -1.32 -13.02
N TYR A 181 0.68 -1.62 -11.75
CA TYR A 181 -0.36 -1.86 -10.76
C TYR A 181 0.23 -1.80 -9.34
N ASP A 182 -0.61 -1.98 -8.33
CA ASP A 182 -0.22 -2.27 -6.96
C ASP A 182 -0.55 -3.72 -6.61
N ASP A 183 0.32 -4.37 -5.85
CA ASP A 183 0.08 -5.68 -5.25
C ASP A 183 0.07 -5.57 -3.72
N THR A 184 -0.06 -6.70 -3.02
CA THR A 184 -0.09 -6.73 -1.56
C THR A 184 1.22 -6.24 -0.92
N VAL A 185 2.36 -6.29 -1.63
CA VAL A 185 3.65 -5.79 -1.14
C VAL A 185 3.69 -4.27 -1.22
N SER A 186 3.37 -3.69 -2.39
CA SER A 186 3.34 -2.23 -2.52
C SER A 186 2.25 -1.60 -1.65
N MET A 187 1.11 -2.26 -1.48
CA MET A 187 0.03 -1.79 -0.62
C MET A 187 0.45 -1.72 0.85
N ARG A 188 1.18 -2.72 1.34
CA ARG A 188 1.78 -2.69 2.68
C ARG A 188 2.73 -1.50 2.85
N ILE A 189 3.65 -1.31 1.91
CA ILE A 189 4.65 -0.22 1.97
C ILE A 189 3.95 1.15 1.97
N LYS A 190 2.87 1.30 1.21
CA LYS A 190 2.06 2.54 1.20
C LYS A 190 1.33 2.77 2.53
N CYS A 191 0.84 1.70 3.18
CA CYS A 191 0.28 1.81 4.53
C CYS A 191 1.36 2.25 5.53
N GLU A 192 2.53 1.61 5.53
CA GLU A 192 3.67 1.97 6.36
C GLU A 192 4.08 3.44 6.13
N TYR A 193 4.15 3.87 4.88
CA TYR A 193 4.40 5.28 4.53
C TYR A 193 3.36 6.23 5.12
N ALA A 194 2.07 5.90 5.02
CA ALA A 194 1.00 6.73 5.56
C ALA A 194 1.09 6.85 7.10
N ILE A 195 1.42 5.75 7.78
CA ILE A 195 1.63 5.70 9.23
C ILE A 195 2.84 6.53 9.64
N ASP A 196 3.99 6.29 9.01
CA ASP A 196 5.25 6.99 9.30
C ASP A 196 5.15 8.50 9.05
N ASN A 197 4.35 8.89 8.05
CA ASN A 197 4.09 10.30 7.74
C ASN A 197 2.94 10.91 8.55
N GLN A 198 2.34 10.17 9.49
CA GLN A 198 1.23 10.62 10.33
C GLN A 198 0.04 11.14 9.51
N LEU A 199 -0.22 10.48 8.38
CA LEU A 199 -1.41 10.74 7.59
C LEU A 199 -2.65 10.22 8.33
N LYS A 200 -3.83 10.72 7.97
CA LYS A 200 -5.09 10.32 8.60
C LYS A 200 -5.41 8.83 8.34
N GLY A 201 -4.94 8.28 7.23
CA GLY A 201 -5.21 6.91 6.82
C GLY A 201 -5.14 6.72 5.31
N MET A 202 -5.91 5.75 4.82
CA MET A 202 -5.96 5.35 3.42
C MET A 202 -7.34 5.61 2.81
N MET A 203 -7.37 5.92 1.51
CA MET A 203 -8.57 5.89 0.66
C MET A 203 -8.33 4.88 -0.46
N ILE A 204 -9.38 4.20 -0.95
CA ILE A 204 -9.26 3.18 -1.99
C ILE A 204 -10.12 3.50 -3.21
N TRP A 205 -9.59 3.27 -4.41
CA TRP A 205 -10.36 3.30 -5.66
C TRP A 205 -10.14 2.02 -6.48
N ALA A 206 -11.11 1.14 -6.67
CA ALA A 206 -12.37 1.06 -5.95
C ALA A 206 -12.61 -0.37 -5.47
N LEU A 207 -13.42 -0.51 -4.42
CA LEU A 207 -13.63 -1.75 -3.66
C LEU A 207 -13.90 -2.98 -4.55
N GLY A 208 -14.65 -2.82 -5.64
CA GLY A 208 -15.01 -3.92 -6.54
C GLY A 208 -13.85 -4.47 -7.39
N HIS A 209 -12.71 -3.78 -7.48
CA HIS A 209 -11.62 -4.17 -8.37
C HIS A 209 -10.66 -5.22 -7.76
N ASP A 210 -10.86 -5.60 -6.49
CA ASP A 210 -9.98 -6.48 -5.72
C ASP A 210 -10.62 -7.85 -5.37
N VAL A 211 -11.87 -8.09 -5.77
CA VAL A 211 -12.61 -9.30 -5.38
C VAL A 211 -12.13 -10.54 -6.16
N ILE A 212 -11.31 -11.37 -5.53
CA ILE A 212 -10.81 -12.63 -6.10
C ILE A 212 -11.46 -13.81 -5.36
N GLY A 213 -12.51 -14.38 -5.95
CA GLY A 213 -13.31 -15.40 -5.26
C GLY A 213 -13.97 -14.82 -4.01
N ASN A 214 -13.54 -15.28 -2.83
CA ASN A 214 -14.08 -14.85 -1.53
C ASN A 214 -13.10 -13.95 -0.74
N ILE A 215 -12.00 -13.51 -1.36
CA ILE A 215 -11.00 -12.65 -0.70
C ILE A 215 -10.89 -11.30 -1.41
N GLN A 216 -10.37 -10.31 -0.68
CA GLN A 216 -10.01 -8.99 -1.20
C GLN A 216 -8.56 -8.69 -0.78
N PRO A 217 -7.55 -9.20 -1.52
CA PRO A 217 -6.15 -9.20 -1.07
C PRO A 217 -5.59 -7.82 -0.73
N LEU A 218 -5.91 -6.81 -1.54
CA LEU A 218 -5.43 -5.44 -1.31
C LEU A 218 -6.15 -4.82 -0.11
N LEU A 219 -7.48 -4.98 -0.01
CA LEU A 219 -8.24 -4.47 1.14
C LEU A 219 -7.83 -5.15 2.44
N GLU A 220 -7.72 -6.47 2.46
CA GLU A 220 -7.29 -7.24 3.63
C GLU A 220 -5.89 -6.84 4.08
N THR A 221 -5.01 -6.51 3.13
CA THR A 221 -3.68 -5.95 3.42
C THR A 221 -3.81 -4.60 4.11
N ILE A 222 -4.59 -3.66 3.56
CA ILE A 222 -4.81 -2.34 4.19
C ILE A 222 -5.41 -2.51 5.58
N GLY A 223 -6.44 -3.34 5.73
CA GLY A 223 -7.09 -3.61 7.02
C GLY A 223 -6.13 -4.17 8.06
N ARG A 224 -5.24 -5.09 7.65
CA ARG A 224 -4.21 -5.64 8.53
C ARG A 224 -3.19 -4.58 8.95
N GLU A 225 -2.62 -3.83 8.01
CA GLU A 225 -1.53 -2.90 8.33
C GLU A 225 -2.04 -1.63 9.05
N MET A 226 -3.19 -1.09 8.63
CA MET A 226 -3.80 0.10 9.26
C MET A 226 -4.51 -0.23 10.57
N GLY A 227 -5.09 -1.44 10.69
CA GLY A 227 -5.74 -1.92 11.92
C GLY A 227 -4.75 -2.22 13.05
N LEU A 228 -3.47 -2.42 12.74
CA LEU A 228 -2.42 -2.48 13.77
C LEU A 228 -2.22 -1.10 14.46
N VAL A 229 -2.58 0.00 13.80
CA VAL A 229 -2.35 1.37 14.30
C VAL A 229 -3.53 1.92 15.12
N THR A 230 -4.74 1.39 14.97
CA THR A 230 -5.88 1.75 15.83
C THR A 230 -5.82 1.13 17.24
N SER A 231 -4.70 0.48 17.59
CA SER A 231 -4.45 -0.02 18.95
C SER A 231 -3.54 0.86 19.81
N VAL A 232 -3.25 2.10 19.39
CA VAL A 232 -2.43 3.05 20.17
C VAL A 232 -3.25 4.26 20.66
N GLU A 233 -4.38 3.99 21.31
CA GLU A 233 -4.74 4.72 22.53
C GLU A 233 -4.31 3.84 23.70
N ILE A 234 -3.38 4.35 24.52
CA ILE A 234 -2.98 3.88 25.85
C ILE A 234 -3.58 2.54 26.28
N LEU A 235 -3.02 1.44 25.78
CA LEU A 235 -3.03 0.14 26.44
C LEU A 235 -1.58 -0.25 26.70
N SER A 236 -0.97 0.48 27.64
CA SER A 236 -0.10 -0.21 28.59
C SER A 236 -0.88 -1.43 29.11
N GLN A 237 -0.48 -2.63 28.69
CA GLN A 237 -1.07 -3.93 29.05
C GLN A 237 -2.39 -4.32 28.37
N GLN A 238 -2.40 -4.52 27.06
CA GLN A 238 -3.16 -5.66 26.54
C GLN A 238 -2.35 -6.41 25.50
N ILE A 239 -1.74 -7.48 26.00
CA ILE A 239 -0.87 -8.40 25.30
C ILE A 239 -1.71 -9.16 24.26
N ALA A 240 -1.19 -9.32 23.04
CA ALA A 240 -1.62 -10.38 22.14
C ALA A 240 -1.43 -11.75 22.83
N GLU A 241 -2.52 -12.37 23.28
CA GLU A 241 -2.50 -13.59 24.11
C GLU A 241 -2.10 -14.87 23.34
N ASP A 242 -1.87 -14.79 22.03
CA ASP A 242 -1.62 -15.94 21.18
C ASP A 242 -0.22 -16.00 20.58
N TYR A 243 0.25 -17.21 20.33
CA TYR A 243 1.45 -17.48 19.56
C TYR A 243 1.28 -17.05 18.10
N TYR A 244 2.29 -16.42 17.52
CA TYR A 244 2.26 -16.00 16.11
C TYR A 244 3.59 -16.25 15.39
N LEU A 245 3.51 -16.77 14.17
CA LEU A 245 4.64 -16.87 13.23
C LEU A 245 4.31 -16.01 12.01
N TYR A 246 5.08 -14.94 11.79
CA TYR A 246 4.88 -14.03 10.68
C TYR A 246 5.53 -14.59 9.41
N ASP A 247 5.14 -14.06 8.24
CA ASP A 247 5.88 -14.29 7.00
C ASP A 247 7.29 -13.72 7.11
N ASN A 248 8.25 -14.38 6.47
CA ASN A 248 9.62 -13.93 6.42
C ASN A 248 9.74 -12.75 5.45
N TYR A 249 10.63 -11.80 5.73
CA TYR A 249 10.86 -10.64 4.86
C TYR A 249 12.37 -10.36 4.65
N PRO A 250 12.82 -10.17 3.40
CA PRO A 250 12.06 -10.30 2.14
C PRO A 250 11.60 -11.75 1.85
N ASN A 251 10.60 -11.94 0.98
CA ASN A 251 10.19 -13.24 0.41
C ASN A 251 9.51 -13.00 -0.97
N PRO A 252 10.09 -13.45 -2.11
CA PRO A 252 11.32 -14.22 -2.23
C PRO A 252 12.55 -13.47 -1.71
N PHE A 253 13.58 -14.20 -1.27
CA PHE A 253 14.76 -13.60 -0.65
C PHE A 253 16.05 -13.97 -1.39
N ASN A 254 17.05 -13.09 -1.34
CA ASN A 254 18.38 -13.30 -1.90
C ASN A 254 19.45 -12.46 -1.15
N PRO A 255 20.48 -13.08 -0.52
CA PRO A 255 20.49 -14.45 -0.02
C PRO A 255 19.78 -14.57 1.33
N SER A 256 19.30 -13.46 1.92
CA SER A 256 18.86 -13.45 3.31
C SER A 256 17.46 -12.90 3.56
N THR A 257 16.84 -13.39 4.63
CA THR A 257 15.52 -12.97 5.10
C THR A 257 15.48 -12.88 6.63
N LYS A 258 14.47 -12.20 7.16
CA LYS A 258 14.16 -12.13 8.59
C LYS A 258 12.87 -12.88 8.87
N ILE A 259 12.85 -13.68 9.93
CA ILE A 259 11.69 -14.41 10.41
C ILE A 259 11.27 -13.81 11.74
N LYS A 260 10.05 -13.26 11.79
CA LYS A 260 9.47 -12.67 13.00
C LYS A 260 8.48 -13.64 13.64
N PHE A 261 8.44 -13.65 14.97
CA PHE A 261 7.44 -14.40 15.74
C PHE A 261 7.10 -13.71 17.06
N LEU A 262 5.99 -14.13 17.66
CA LEU A 262 5.50 -13.66 18.96
C LEU A 262 5.20 -14.85 19.85
N ILE A 263 5.60 -14.77 21.12
CA ILE A 263 5.24 -15.73 22.15
C ILE A 263 4.51 -15.03 23.32
N PRO A 264 3.35 -15.53 23.76
CA PRO A 264 2.49 -14.86 24.74
C PRO A 264 2.92 -15.13 26.20
N GLU A 265 3.80 -16.10 26.41
CA GLU A 265 4.33 -16.52 27.70
C GLU A 265 5.78 -17.03 27.57
N SER A 266 6.50 -17.03 28.69
CA SER A 266 7.85 -17.55 28.75
C SER A 266 7.86 -19.05 28.47
N SER A 267 8.51 -19.46 27.40
CA SER A 267 8.45 -20.84 26.90
C SER A 267 9.75 -21.21 26.16
N PHE A 268 9.98 -22.51 26.00
CA PHE A 268 11.13 -22.99 25.22
C PHE A 268 10.80 -22.93 23.74
N VAL A 269 11.50 -22.06 23.01
CA VAL A 269 11.25 -21.78 21.59
C VAL A 269 12.23 -22.53 20.72
N ASN A 270 11.70 -23.23 19.72
CA ASN A 270 12.48 -23.86 18.68
C ASN A 270 12.01 -23.42 17.29
N LEU A 271 12.89 -22.73 16.55
CA LEU A 271 12.66 -22.28 15.18
C LEU A 271 13.66 -22.96 14.25
N LYS A 272 13.16 -23.75 13.29
CA LYS A 272 13.97 -24.56 12.37
C LYS A 272 13.61 -24.30 10.92
N VAL A 273 14.56 -24.52 10.02
CA VAL A 273 14.39 -24.45 8.57
C VAL A 273 14.59 -25.82 7.95
N PHE A 274 13.77 -26.16 6.97
CA PHE A 274 13.75 -27.42 6.23
C PHE A 274 13.71 -27.19 4.72
N ASP A 275 14.29 -28.11 3.96
CA ASP A 275 14.11 -28.18 2.51
C ASP A 275 12.75 -28.80 2.11
N ILE A 276 12.48 -28.88 0.80
CA ILE A 276 11.24 -29.44 0.26
C ILE A 276 11.06 -30.95 0.52
N LEU A 277 12.15 -31.67 0.82
CA LEU A 277 12.13 -33.09 1.16
C LEU A 277 11.94 -33.32 2.67
N GLY A 278 11.90 -32.25 3.47
CA GLY A 278 11.76 -32.30 4.92
C GLY A 278 13.09 -32.50 5.66
N ASN A 279 14.24 -32.39 4.99
CA ASN A 279 15.53 -32.42 5.67
C ASN A 279 15.75 -31.11 6.41
N GLN A 280 16.17 -31.19 7.68
CA GLN A 280 16.49 -30.01 8.48
C GLN A 280 17.78 -29.35 7.95
N ILE A 281 17.69 -28.09 7.56
CA ILE A 281 18.82 -27.28 7.08
C ILE A 281 19.54 -26.63 8.25
N THR A 282 18.80 -25.95 9.13
CA THR A 282 19.39 -25.25 10.28
C THR A 282 18.37 -25.04 11.40
N THR A 283 18.87 -24.75 12.59
CA THR A 283 18.08 -24.29 13.74
C THR A 283 18.46 -22.85 14.03
N LEU A 284 17.48 -21.95 13.95
CA LEU A 284 17.65 -20.50 14.12
C LEU A 284 17.45 -20.06 15.58
N VAL A 285 16.58 -20.75 16.31
CA VAL A 285 16.33 -20.53 17.74
C VAL A 285 16.17 -21.87 18.43
N ASN A 286 16.79 -22.02 19.60
CA ASN A 286 16.67 -23.22 20.44
C ASN A 286 16.96 -22.90 21.90
N GLU A 287 16.12 -22.06 22.51
CA GLU A 287 16.37 -21.55 23.85
C GLU A 287 15.07 -21.13 24.55
N LEU A 288 15.15 -20.92 25.87
CA LEU A 288 14.08 -20.28 26.63
C LEU A 288 13.98 -18.81 26.23
N LYS A 289 12.79 -18.37 25.83
CA LYS A 289 12.49 -16.97 25.55
C LYS A 289 11.41 -16.49 26.51
N SER A 290 11.54 -15.26 27.00
CA SER A 290 10.47 -14.61 27.74
C SER A 290 9.32 -14.24 26.82
N LYS A 291 8.14 -13.98 27.36
CA LYS A 291 7.05 -13.33 26.60
C LYS A 291 7.56 -12.13 25.79
N GLY A 292 7.20 -12.06 24.50
CA GLY A 292 7.60 -10.95 23.64
C GLY A 292 7.57 -11.27 22.14
N SER A 293 7.93 -10.27 21.34
CA SER A 293 8.15 -10.42 19.90
C SER A 293 9.65 -10.51 19.61
N TYR A 294 9.99 -11.39 18.67
CA TYR A 294 11.35 -11.73 18.30
C TYR A 294 11.50 -11.71 16.78
N GLU A 295 12.69 -11.33 16.33
CA GLU A 295 13.08 -11.34 14.92
C GLU A 295 14.44 -12.03 14.79
N VAL A 296 14.56 -12.93 13.81
CA VAL A 296 15.76 -13.75 13.61
C VAL A 296 16.16 -13.75 12.14
N TYR A 297 17.45 -13.62 11.89
CA TYR A 297 18.01 -13.61 10.55
C TYR A 297 18.23 -15.04 10.04
N PHE A 298 17.89 -15.27 8.77
CA PHE A 298 18.22 -16.49 8.04
C PHE A 298 19.01 -16.14 6.79
N ASP A 299 20.22 -16.69 6.69
CA ASP A 299 21.08 -16.60 5.53
C ASP A 299 20.99 -17.88 4.70
N GLY A 300 20.54 -17.75 3.46
CA GLY A 300 20.47 -18.81 2.46
C GLY A 300 21.75 -18.96 1.64
N PHE A 301 22.85 -18.27 1.99
CA PHE A 301 24.12 -18.41 1.30
C PHE A 301 24.58 -19.88 1.27
N GLY A 302 24.92 -20.37 0.07
CA GLY A 302 25.32 -21.76 -0.16
C GLY A 302 24.17 -22.75 -0.38
N LEU A 303 22.91 -22.35 -0.16
CA LEU A 303 21.73 -23.17 -0.47
C LEU A 303 21.33 -23.05 -1.95
N SER A 304 20.58 -24.00 -2.48
CA SER A 304 20.04 -23.96 -3.86
C SER A 304 18.81 -23.06 -3.93
N SER A 305 18.57 -22.39 -5.06
CA SER A 305 17.29 -21.68 -5.28
C SER A 305 16.13 -22.68 -5.17
N GLY A 306 15.07 -22.30 -4.46
CA GLY A 306 13.95 -23.21 -4.22
C GLY A 306 13.11 -22.88 -3.00
N LEU A 307 12.11 -23.73 -2.77
CA LEU A 307 11.18 -23.62 -1.67
C LEU A 307 11.75 -24.23 -0.39
N TYR A 308 11.71 -23.45 0.69
CA TYR A 308 12.06 -23.87 2.04
C TYR A 308 10.86 -23.68 2.97
N THR A 309 10.84 -24.42 4.07
CA THR A 309 9.83 -24.29 5.11
C THR A 309 10.50 -23.96 6.43
N TYR A 310 9.98 -23.00 7.18
CA TYR A 310 10.41 -22.76 8.56
C TYR A 310 9.28 -23.09 9.53
N VAL A 311 9.64 -23.71 10.64
CA VAL A 311 8.71 -24.24 11.64
C VAL A 311 9.08 -23.66 12.99
N LEU A 312 8.12 -22.96 13.60
CA LEU A 312 8.17 -22.50 14.98
C LEU A 312 7.44 -23.50 15.87
N SER A 313 8.08 -23.90 16.95
CA SER A 313 7.47 -24.70 18.01
C SER A 313 7.76 -24.12 19.38
N SER A 314 6.76 -24.12 20.24
CA SER A 314 6.87 -23.76 21.64
C SER A 314 5.74 -24.41 22.44
N GLY A 315 6.08 -25.28 23.40
CA GLY A 315 5.08 -26.09 24.11
C GLY A 315 4.24 -26.95 23.14
N SER A 316 2.91 -26.78 23.17
CA SER A 316 1.98 -27.44 22.24
C SER A 316 1.76 -26.69 20.92
N PHE A 317 2.26 -25.45 20.81
CA PHE A 317 2.11 -24.65 19.60
C PHE A 317 3.14 -25.09 18.54
N ILE A 318 2.66 -25.39 17.33
CA ILE A 318 3.50 -25.68 16.16
C ILE A 318 2.89 -24.95 14.97
N LYS A 319 3.69 -24.13 14.28
CA LYS A 319 3.28 -23.44 13.04
C LYS A 319 4.42 -23.48 12.04
N SER A 320 4.07 -23.71 10.77
CA SER A 320 5.00 -23.70 9.65
C SER A 320 4.60 -22.67 8.60
N LYS A 321 5.59 -22.06 7.93
CA LYS A 321 5.40 -21.18 6.77
C LYS A 321 6.47 -21.47 5.72
N LYS A 322 6.21 -21.04 4.48
CA LYS A 322 7.07 -21.27 3.32
C LYS A 322 7.84 -20.02 2.95
N MET A 323 9.06 -20.19 2.45
CA MET A 323 9.91 -19.12 1.92
C MET A 323 10.59 -19.56 0.63
N LEU A 324 10.78 -18.63 -0.30
CA LEU A 324 11.37 -18.88 -1.62
C LEU A 324 12.74 -18.20 -1.73
N LEU A 325 13.80 -18.99 -1.82
CA LEU A 325 15.15 -18.49 -2.12
C LEU A 325 15.32 -18.37 -3.64
N ILE A 326 15.68 -17.19 -4.11
CA ILE A 326 16.02 -16.94 -5.53
C ILE A 326 17.48 -16.48 -5.57
N LYS A 327 18.23 -16.97 -6.56
CA LYS A 327 19.61 -16.54 -6.83
C LYS A 327 19.65 -15.61 -8.02
#